data_AF-A0A650CT83-F1
#
_entry.id   AF-A0A650CT83-F1
#
_cell.length_a   1.000
_cell.length_b   1.000
_cell.length_c   1.000
_cell.angle_alpha   90.00
_cell.angle_beta   90.00
_cell.angle_gamma   90.00
#
_symmetry.space_group_name_H-M   'P 1'
#
loop_
_entity.id
_entity.type
_entity.pdbx_description
1 polymer ?
#
loop_
_entity_poly.entity_id
_entity_poly.type
_entity_poly.pdbx_seq_one_letter_code
_entity_poly.pdbx_strand_id
1 'polypeptide(L)'
;MSLWSKLKIAKEALKVAINPYKYFTKEQIEEAVRIFYQTWDGNIISSAKKFVELASQNPKLAKGEGQLNIGLLIGLFVFILIGIVLLPVITSEVNNLTSGTAPSVTGTDATLLSLVPLFYILILIIVPAVIAYKIYKD
;
A
#
# COMPACT_ATOMS: atom_id res chain seq x y z
N MET A 1 11.15 -21.11 -6.19
CA MET A 1 11.79 -19.78 -6.21
C MET A 1 12.57 -19.61 -4.90
N SER A 2 13.90 -19.47 -4.98
CA SER A 2 14.79 -19.50 -3.81
C SER A 2 14.61 -18.25 -2.93
N LEU A 3 14.94 -18.33 -1.64
CA LEU A 3 14.87 -17.20 -0.70
C LEU A 3 15.54 -15.92 -1.24
N TRP A 4 16.65 -16.08 -1.96
CA TRP A 4 17.38 -15.02 -2.63
C TRP A 4 16.57 -14.26 -3.67
N SER A 5 15.70 -14.95 -4.40
CA SER A 5 14.83 -14.33 -5.40
C SER A 5 13.62 -13.60 -4.79
N LYS A 6 13.10 -14.04 -3.63
CA LYS A 6 12.12 -13.26 -2.83
C LYS A 6 12.72 -11.95 -2.31
N LEU A 7 13.94 -12.02 -1.76
CA LEU A 7 14.67 -10.85 -1.25
C LEU A 7 15.00 -9.85 -2.37
N LYS A 8 15.32 -10.33 -3.57
CA LYS A 8 15.57 -9.47 -4.73
C LYS A 8 14.31 -8.67 -5.12
N ILE A 9 13.16 -9.31 -5.12
CA ILE A 9 11.89 -8.67 -5.47
C ILE A 9 11.46 -7.65 -4.42
N ALA A 10 11.53 -8.02 -3.14
CA ALA A 10 11.27 -7.09 -2.05
C ALA A 10 12.18 -5.86 -2.15
N LYS A 11 13.46 -6.07 -2.51
CA LYS A 11 14.41 -4.99 -2.75
C LYS A 11 14.02 -4.12 -3.96
N GLU A 12 13.50 -4.68 -5.04
CA GLU A 12 13.00 -3.90 -6.18
C GLU A 12 11.73 -3.11 -5.84
N ALA A 13 10.76 -3.71 -5.16
CA ALA A 13 9.56 -3.01 -4.69
C ALA A 13 9.93 -1.87 -3.72
N LEU A 14 10.89 -2.09 -2.83
CA LEU A 14 11.41 -1.06 -1.94
C LEU A 14 12.08 0.09 -2.73
N LYS A 15 12.81 -0.21 -3.79
CA LYS A 15 13.40 0.81 -4.68
C LYS A 15 12.32 1.65 -5.38
N VAL A 16 11.22 1.03 -5.80
CA VAL A 16 10.07 1.74 -6.39
C VAL A 16 9.43 2.66 -5.36
N ALA A 17 9.24 2.19 -4.12
CA ALA A 17 8.67 3.01 -3.05
C ALA A 17 9.60 4.18 -2.63
N ILE A 18 10.92 3.94 -2.59
CA ILE A 18 11.92 4.96 -2.23
C ILE A 18 12.09 5.99 -3.35
N ASN A 19 12.00 5.59 -4.61
CA ASN A 19 12.13 6.49 -5.75
C ASN A 19 11.14 6.14 -6.87
N PRO A 20 9.86 6.53 -6.71
CA PRO A 20 8.81 6.19 -7.67
C PRO A 20 9.04 6.87 -9.03
N TYR A 21 9.65 8.05 -9.06
CA TYR A 21 9.98 8.80 -10.28
C TYR A 21 11.00 8.10 -11.19
N LYS A 22 11.70 7.08 -10.69
CA LYS A 22 12.57 6.23 -11.51
C LYS A 22 11.77 5.24 -12.38
N TYR A 23 10.57 4.87 -11.94
CA TYR A 23 9.76 3.80 -12.54
C TYR A 23 8.47 4.31 -13.18
N PHE A 24 7.99 5.47 -12.74
CA PHE A 24 6.80 6.13 -13.26
C PHE A 24 7.14 7.56 -13.62
N THR A 25 6.54 8.06 -14.71
CA THR A 25 6.69 9.48 -15.03
C THR A 25 5.92 10.33 -14.02
N LYS A 26 6.29 11.61 -13.94
CA LYS A 26 5.59 12.57 -13.08
C LYS A 26 4.10 12.63 -13.44
N GLU A 27 3.77 12.62 -14.74
CA GLU A 27 2.39 12.63 -15.22
C GLU A 27 1.62 11.38 -14.82
N GLN A 28 2.27 10.21 -14.80
CA GLN A 28 1.64 8.97 -14.36
C GLN A 28 1.31 8.99 -12.87
N ILE A 29 2.23 9.50 -12.05
CA ILE A 29 2.01 9.64 -10.59
C ILE A 29 0.91 10.66 -10.31
N GLU A 30 0.95 11.83 -10.93
CA GLU A 30 -0.06 12.88 -10.76
C GLU A 30 -1.46 12.39 -11.17
N GLU A 31 -1.54 11.67 -12.29
CA GLU A 31 -2.81 11.12 -12.78
C GLU A 31 -3.35 10.02 -11.85
N ALA A 32 -2.48 9.15 -11.33
CA ALA A 32 -2.88 8.12 -10.39
C ALA A 32 -3.37 8.73 -9.07
N VAL A 33 -2.68 9.75 -8.54
CA VAL A 33 -3.13 10.48 -7.33
C VAL A 33 -4.48 11.17 -7.57
N ARG A 34 -4.69 11.76 -8.76
CA ARG A 34 -5.97 12.38 -9.14
C ARG A 34 -7.13 11.37 -9.10
N ILE A 35 -6.95 10.19 -9.72
CA ILE A 35 -7.98 9.14 -9.73
C ILE A 35 -8.24 8.60 -8.32
N PHE A 36 -7.21 8.48 -7.49
CA PHE A 36 -7.35 8.07 -6.09
C PHE A 36 -8.32 8.98 -5.35
N TYR A 37 -8.10 10.30 -5.38
CA TYR A 37 -8.99 11.24 -4.70
C TYR A 37 -10.40 11.28 -5.31
N GLN A 38 -10.54 11.04 -6.62
CA GLN A 38 -11.87 10.94 -7.26
C GLN A 38 -12.66 9.69 -6.82
N THR A 39 -11.96 8.61 -6.49
CA THR A 39 -12.58 7.31 -6.18
C THR A 39 -12.70 7.05 -4.69
N TRP A 40 -12.02 7.86 -3.87
CA TRP A 40 -12.07 7.78 -2.42
C TRP A 40 -13.46 8.11 -1.89
N ASP A 41 -14.12 7.11 -1.33
CA ASP A 41 -15.45 7.20 -0.72
C ASP A 41 -15.45 6.83 0.78
N GLY A 42 -14.28 6.71 1.39
CA GLY A 42 -14.10 6.27 2.77
C GLY A 42 -14.28 4.76 2.99
N ASN A 43 -14.76 4.01 1.98
CA ASN A 43 -14.81 2.55 2.00
C ASN A 43 -13.69 1.97 1.12
N ILE A 44 -12.74 1.29 1.77
CA ILE A 44 -11.52 0.79 1.13
C ILE A 44 -11.79 -0.14 -0.06
N ILE A 45 -12.73 -1.08 0.08
CA ILE A 45 -13.00 -2.08 -0.96
C ILE A 45 -13.70 -1.43 -2.15
N SER A 46 -14.64 -0.53 -1.88
CA SER A 46 -15.36 0.24 -2.91
C SER A 46 -14.42 1.19 -3.66
N SER A 47 -13.63 1.97 -2.91
CA SER A 47 -12.62 2.88 -3.45
C SER A 47 -11.59 2.14 -4.32
N ALA A 48 -11.11 0.97 -3.88
CA ALA A 48 -10.15 0.18 -4.65
C ALA A 48 -10.75 -0.38 -5.95
N LYS A 49 -11.99 -0.85 -5.93
CA LYS A 49 -12.69 -1.32 -7.14
C LYS A 49 -12.85 -0.18 -8.15
N LYS A 50 -13.34 0.98 -7.70
CA LYS A 50 -13.53 2.18 -8.52
C LYS A 50 -12.20 2.71 -9.07
N PHE A 51 -11.14 2.71 -8.26
CA PHE A 51 -9.81 3.10 -8.73
C PHE A 51 -9.31 2.17 -9.82
N VAL A 52 -9.36 0.85 -9.60
CA VAL A 52 -8.88 -0.13 -10.58
C VAL A 52 -9.63 -0.01 -11.88
N GLU A 53 -10.95 0.17 -11.81
CA GLU A 53 -11.80 0.42 -12.97
C GLU A 53 -11.34 1.67 -13.75
N LEU A 54 -11.26 2.83 -13.11
CA LEU A 54 -10.88 4.08 -13.78
C LEU A 54 -9.42 4.09 -14.25
N ALA A 55 -8.50 3.51 -13.46
CA ALA A 55 -7.08 3.47 -13.79
C ALA A 55 -6.78 2.50 -14.93
N SER A 56 -7.49 1.37 -15.01
CA SER A 56 -7.35 0.40 -16.12
C SER A 56 -7.79 0.98 -17.46
N GLN A 57 -8.76 1.90 -17.43
CA GLN A 57 -9.29 2.59 -18.61
C GLN A 57 -8.48 3.85 -18.97
N ASN A 58 -7.58 4.30 -18.09
CA ASN A 58 -6.83 5.53 -18.29
C ASN A 58 -5.58 5.26 -19.15
N PRO A 59 -5.46 5.79 -20.37
CA PRO A 59 -4.33 5.51 -21.27
C PRO A 59 -2.98 6.00 -20.74
N LYS A 60 -2.94 6.95 -19.80
CA LYS A 60 -1.71 7.40 -19.15
C LYS A 60 -1.21 6.38 -18.12
N LEU A 61 -2.13 5.67 -17.47
CA LEU A 61 -1.83 4.65 -16.47
C LEU A 61 -1.77 3.24 -17.07
N ALA A 62 -2.51 2.99 -18.15
CA ALA A 62 -2.59 1.72 -18.86
C ALA A 62 -1.38 1.44 -19.75
N LYS A 63 -0.60 2.46 -20.11
CA LYS A 63 0.71 2.31 -20.76
C LYS A 63 1.78 1.91 -19.74
N GLY A 64 1.67 0.68 -19.24
CA GLY A 64 2.80 -0.04 -18.66
C GLY A 64 3.47 -0.84 -19.76
N GLU A 65 4.68 -0.45 -20.16
CA GLU A 65 5.50 -1.27 -21.05
C GLU A 65 5.88 -2.58 -20.33
N GLY A 66 5.49 -3.73 -20.88
CA GLY A 66 5.99 -5.06 -20.49
C GLY A 66 4.95 -6.03 -19.92
N GLN A 67 5.33 -7.31 -19.84
CA GLN A 67 4.56 -8.51 -19.41
C GLN A 67 3.84 -8.43 -18.03
N LEU A 68 3.89 -7.28 -17.33
CA LEU A 68 3.26 -7.07 -16.02
C LEU A 68 1.79 -6.68 -16.19
N ASN A 69 0.89 -7.47 -15.61
CA ASN A 69 -0.55 -7.19 -15.62
C ASN A 69 -0.84 -5.83 -14.97
N ILE A 70 -1.29 -4.86 -15.76
CA ILE A 70 -1.49 -3.47 -15.32
C ILE A 70 -2.45 -3.37 -14.13
N GLY A 71 -3.47 -4.24 -14.06
CA GLY A 71 -4.40 -4.28 -12.93
C GLY A 71 -3.72 -4.61 -11.59
N LEU A 72 -2.60 -5.33 -11.65
CA LEU A 72 -1.82 -5.71 -10.47
C LEU A 72 -0.92 -4.58 -9.97
N LEU A 73 -0.30 -3.83 -10.89
CA LEU A 73 0.46 -2.62 -10.56
C LEU A 73 -0.44 -1.54 -9.95
N ILE A 74 -1.61 -1.35 -10.56
CA ILE A 74 -2.66 -0.45 -10.09
C ILE A 74 -3.16 -0.88 -8.70
N GLY A 75 -3.46 -2.17 -8.50
CA GLY A 75 -3.88 -2.69 -7.20
C GLY A 75 -2.83 -2.53 -6.10
N LEU A 76 -1.55 -2.72 -6.43
CA LEU A 76 -0.44 -2.49 -5.50
C LEU A 76 -0.29 -1.03 -5.13
N PHE A 77 -0.40 -0.14 -6.11
CA PHE A 77 -0.32 1.30 -5.89
C PHE A 77 -1.44 1.78 -4.95
N VAL A 78 -2.67 1.31 -5.16
CA VAL A 78 -3.83 1.61 -4.30
C VAL A 78 -3.63 1.06 -2.89
N PHE A 79 -3.19 -0.19 -2.78
CA PHE A 79 -2.91 -0.81 -1.49
C PHE A 79 -1.89 -0.01 -0.67
N ILE A 80 -0.83 0.46 -1.33
CA ILE A 80 0.20 1.30 -0.68
C ILE A 80 -0.37 2.66 -0.28
N LEU A 81 -1.15 3.31 -1.15
CA LEU A 81 -1.80 4.60 -0.83
C LEU A 81 -2.75 4.50 0.37
N ILE A 82 -3.67 3.53 0.37
CA ILE A 82 -4.58 3.27 1.50
C ILE A 82 -3.77 2.98 2.76
N GLY A 83 -2.75 2.15 2.60
CA GLY A 83 -1.70 1.87 3.55
C GLY A 83 -1.24 3.09 4.32
N ILE A 84 -0.67 4.03 3.59
CA ILE A 84 -0.07 5.26 4.12
C ILE A 84 -1.11 6.18 4.77
N VAL A 85 -2.31 6.29 4.19
CA VAL A 85 -3.37 7.18 4.70
C VAL A 85 -3.98 6.67 6.02
N LEU A 86 -4.09 5.35 6.20
CA LEU A 86 -4.68 4.78 7.42
C LEU A 86 -3.70 4.73 8.60
N LEU A 87 -2.38 4.68 8.34
CA LEU A 87 -1.38 4.63 9.41
C LEU A 87 -1.54 5.75 10.46
N PRO A 88 -1.71 7.03 10.12
CA PRO A 88 -1.91 8.09 11.11
C PRO A 88 -3.22 7.92 11.90
N VAL A 89 -4.30 7.46 11.27
CA VAL A 89 -5.58 7.20 11.95
C VAL A 89 -5.44 6.08 12.97
N ILE A 90 -4.82 4.97 12.58
CA ILE A 90 -4.56 3.82 13.47
C ILE A 90 -3.67 4.23 14.64
N THR A 91 -2.61 4.99 14.36
CA THR A 91 -1.65 5.42 15.40
C THR A 91 -2.31 6.40 16.36
N SER A 92 -3.16 7.30 15.86
CA SER A 92 -3.94 8.22 16.69
C SER A 92 -4.90 7.47 17.61
N GLU A 93 -5.62 6.47 17.09
CA GLU A 93 -6.58 5.70 17.88
C GLU A 93 -5.88 4.88 18.97
N VAL A 94 -4.79 4.20 18.62
CA VAL A 94 -3.99 3.45 19.61
C VAL A 94 -3.47 4.37 20.69
N ASN A 95 -2.91 5.54 20.34
CA ASN A 95 -2.44 6.51 21.33
C ASN A 95 -3.56 7.02 22.24
N ASN A 96 -4.76 7.28 21.69
CA ASN A 96 -5.90 7.73 22.49
C ASN A 96 -6.35 6.67 23.52
N LEU A 97 -6.24 5.39 23.16
CA LEU A 97 -6.67 4.29 24.03
C LEU A 97 -5.62 3.91 25.08
N THR A 98 -4.33 4.04 24.77
CA THR A 98 -3.22 3.56 25.62
C THR A 98 -2.46 4.66 26.35
N SER A 99 -2.61 5.92 25.97
CA SER A 99 -1.83 7.05 26.51
C SER A 99 -2.69 8.06 27.27
N GLY A 100 -2.04 8.93 28.05
CA GLY A 100 -2.69 9.98 28.83
C GLY A 100 -2.73 9.69 30.34
N THR A 101 -3.39 10.57 31.10
CA THR A 101 -3.50 10.47 32.56
C THR A 101 -4.54 9.46 33.05
N ALA A 102 -5.47 9.05 32.18
CA ALA A 102 -6.48 8.02 32.45
C ALA A 102 -6.72 7.16 31.19
N PRO A 103 -5.77 6.28 30.82
CA PRO A 103 -5.90 5.45 29.63
C PRO A 103 -7.04 4.43 29.76
N SER A 104 -7.71 4.15 28.64
CA SER A 104 -8.85 3.22 28.58
C SER A 104 -8.41 1.74 28.57
N VAL A 105 -7.18 1.49 28.10
CA VAL A 105 -6.57 0.15 28.06
C VAL A 105 -5.23 0.18 28.76
N THR A 106 -4.97 -0.78 29.66
CA THR A 106 -3.73 -0.85 30.46
C THR A 106 -3.15 -2.27 30.48
N GLY A 107 -1.94 -2.43 31.03
CA GLY A 107 -1.29 -3.73 31.20
C GLY A 107 -0.85 -4.38 29.88
N THR A 108 -0.93 -5.70 29.80
CA THR A 108 -0.47 -6.49 28.64
C THR A 108 -1.23 -6.12 27.36
N ASP A 109 -2.53 -5.83 27.46
CA ASP A 109 -3.36 -5.48 26.30
C ASP A 109 -2.91 -4.14 25.67
N ALA A 110 -2.53 -3.17 26.48
CA ALA A 110 -1.97 -1.90 25.99
C ALA A 110 -0.64 -2.11 25.24
N THR A 111 0.16 -3.09 25.69
CA THR A 111 1.42 -3.45 25.02
C THR A 111 1.14 -4.07 23.65
N LEU A 112 0.15 -4.98 23.56
CA LEU A 112 -0.27 -5.57 22.29
C LEU A 112 -0.87 -4.54 21.34
N LEU A 113 -1.71 -3.63 21.86
CA LEU A 113 -2.31 -2.56 21.06
C LEU A 113 -1.24 -1.61 20.48
N SER A 114 -0.19 -1.34 21.26
CA SER A 114 0.95 -0.52 20.84
C SER A 114 1.78 -1.17 19.71
N LEU A 115 1.67 -2.48 19.50
CA LEU A 115 2.32 -3.19 18.39
C LEU A 115 1.50 -3.14 17.09
N VAL A 116 0.22 -2.77 17.13
CA VAL A 116 -0.66 -2.73 15.96
C VAL A 116 -0.11 -1.84 14.84
N PRO A 117 0.37 -0.60 15.09
CA PRO A 117 0.96 0.22 14.04
C PRO A 117 2.20 -0.42 13.40
N LEU A 118 3.05 -1.06 14.20
CA LEU A 118 4.23 -1.80 13.74
C LEU A 118 3.84 -2.99 12.85
N PHE A 119 2.87 -3.78 13.27
CA PHE A 119 2.37 -4.92 12.51
C PHE A 119 1.72 -4.48 11.19
N TYR A 120 1.01 -3.35 11.21
CA TYR A 120 0.42 -2.75 10.02
C TYR A 120 1.49 -2.33 8.99
N ILE A 121 2.56 -1.67 9.43
CA ILE A 121 3.71 -1.33 8.56
C ILE A 121 4.36 -2.60 7.98
N LEU A 122 4.49 -3.66 8.77
CA LEU A 122 5.01 -4.94 8.27
C LEU A 122 4.12 -5.52 7.16
N ILE A 123 2.80 -5.50 7.32
CA ILE A 123 1.84 -5.94 6.28
C ILE A 123 1.99 -5.09 5.02
N LEU A 124 2.11 -3.77 5.18
CA LEU A 124 2.29 -2.84 4.06
C LEU A 124 3.49 -3.20 3.18
N ILE A 125 4.55 -3.74 3.79
CA ILE A 125 5.78 -4.15 3.09
C ILE A 125 5.67 -5.59 2.55
N ILE A 126 5.10 -6.50 3.33
CA ILE A 126 5.03 -7.93 3.00
C ILE A 126 4.08 -8.19 1.83
N VAL A 127 2.91 -7.54 1.78
CA VAL A 127 1.90 -7.80 0.74
C VAL A 127 2.41 -7.46 -0.67
N PRO A 128 3.04 -6.29 -0.92
CA PRO A 128 3.69 -6.01 -2.20
C PRO A 128 4.79 -7.01 -2.55
N ALA A 129 5.59 -7.42 -1.56
CA ALA A 129 6.64 -8.41 -1.76
C ALA A 129 6.08 -9.80 -2.17
N VAL A 130 4.96 -10.23 -1.56
CA VAL A 130 4.30 -11.52 -1.87
C VAL A 130 3.63 -11.48 -3.24
N ILE A 131 2.96 -10.38 -3.59
CA ILE A 131 2.35 -10.20 -4.90
C ILE A 131 3.42 -10.23 -5.98
N ALA A 132 4.47 -9.44 -5.83
CA ALA A 132 5.56 -9.44 -6.78
C ALA A 132 6.21 -10.83 -6.88
N TYR A 133 6.36 -11.57 -5.77
CA TYR A 133 6.79 -12.96 -5.81
C TYR A 133 5.89 -13.88 -6.64
N LYS A 134 4.56 -13.75 -6.56
CA LYS A 134 3.63 -14.53 -7.39
C LYS A 134 3.84 -14.25 -8.87
N ILE A 135 3.99 -12.98 -9.25
CA ILE A 135 4.18 -12.57 -10.65
C ILE A 135 5.44 -13.18 -11.26
N TYR A 136 6.55 -13.23 -10.53
CA TYR A 136 7.79 -13.78 -11.06
C TYR A 136 7.83 -15.32 -11.09
N LYS A 137 6.86 -16.00 -10.45
CA LYS A 137 6.80 -17.47 -10.39
C LYS A 137 5.93 -18.06 -11.50
N ASP A 138 5.00 -17.28 -12.02
CA ASP A 138 4.13 -17.61 -13.16
C ASP A 138 4.76 -17.09 -14.46
#